data_AF-A0A957NK18-F1
#
_entry.id   AF-A0A957NK18-F1
#
_cell.length_a   1.000
_cell.length_b   1.000
_cell.length_c   1.000
_cell.angle_alpha   90.00
_cell.angle_beta   90.00
_cell.angle_gamma   90.00
#
_symmetry.space_group_name_H-M   'P 1'
#
loop_
_entity.id
_entity.type
_entity.pdbx_description
1 polymer ?
#
loop_
_entity_poly.entity_id
_entity_poly.type
_entity_poly.pdbx_seq_one_letter_code
_entity_poly.pdbx_strand_id
1 'polypeptide(L)'
;MAVTDADKRAWHEEMRNCACDYAGQQCMQCKMVTPVYQGVIHHTSYPVGVYERNVEDLIEQGICLWLCRSCHEAAHLAETEEETRSSVKNAGVCHHCGKVAYGGWDRAHSLGLDYSICRKCHRSIVQRQRAENAGQIGMFGDIDH
;
A
#
# COMPACT_ATOMS: atom_id res chain seq x y z
N MET A 1 -2.67 -15.53 18.60
CA MET A 1 -1.57 -15.94 17.70
C MET A 1 -1.14 -14.73 16.89
N ALA A 2 0.13 -14.63 16.49
CA ALA A 2 0.56 -13.56 15.60
C ALA A 2 0.09 -13.86 14.17
N VAL A 3 -0.59 -12.92 13.53
CA VAL A 3 -1.04 -13.06 12.12
C VAL A 3 0.17 -12.95 11.19
N THR A 4 0.41 -13.98 10.39
CA THR A 4 1.52 -14.02 9.43
C THR A 4 1.17 -13.29 8.13
N ASP A 5 2.17 -12.99 7.30
CA ASP A 5 1.91 -12.40 5.98
C ASP A 5 1.19 -13.37 5.02
N ALA A 6 1.34 -14.69 5.24
CA ALA A 6 0.59 -15.71 4.50
C ALA A 6 -0.90 -15.65 4.86
N ASP A 7 -1.23 -15.55 6.15
CA ASP A 7 -2.62 -15.44 6.63
C ASP A 7 -3.29 -14.18 6.06
N LYS A 8 -2.58 -13.06 6.05
CA LYS A 8 -3.07 -11.80 5.44
C LYS A 8 -3.38 -11.98 3.97
N ARG A 9 -2.52 -12.66 3.22
CA ARG A 9 -2.71 -12.89 1.79
C ARG A 9 -3.92 -13.78 1.53
N ALA A 10 -4.02 -14.90 2.25
CA ALA A 10 -5.15 -15.81 2.15
C ALA A 10 -6.47 -15.08 2.41
N TRP A 11 -6.56 -14.29 3.48
CA TRP A 11 -7.74 -13.48 3.77
C TRP A 11 -8.11 -12.53 2.63
N HIS A 12 -7.13 -11.83 2.03
CA HIS A 12 -7.40 -10.93 0.91
C HIS A 12 -7.89 -11.66 -0.34
N GLU A 13 -7.38 -12.87 -0.60
CA GLU A 13 -7.80 -13.69 -1.73
C GLU A 13 -9.23 -14.20 -1.54
N GLU A 14 -9.54 -14.71 -0.35
CA GLU A 14 -10.87 -15.22 0.02
C GLU A 14 -11.94 -14.11 -0.02
N MET A 15 -11.62 -12.93 0.54
CA MET A 15 -12.59 -11.84 0.69
C MET A 15 -12.74 -10.98 -0.58
N ARG A 16 -11.91 -11.18 -1.60
CA ARG A 16 -11.85 -10.27 -2.76
C ARG A 16 -13.16 -10.18 -3.54
N ASN A 17 -13.79 -11.32 -3.81
CA ASN A 17 -15.06 -11.35 -4.55
C ASN A 17 -16.16 -10.68 -3.74
N CYS A 18 -16.27 -11.04 -2.46
CA CYS A 18 -17.23 -10.47 -1.53
C CYS A 18 -17.12 -8.94 -1.44
N ALA A 19 -15.90 -8.40 -1.28
CA ALA A 19 -15.69 -6.95 -1.26
C ALA A 19 -16.09 -6.25 -2.58
N CYS A 20 -15.81 -6.88 -3.72
CA CYS A 20 -16.19 -6.36 -5.04
C CYS A 20 -17.70 -6.33 -5.22
N ASP A 21 -18.38 -7.40 -4.82
CA ASP A 21 -19.83 -7.54 -4.93
C ASP A 21 -20.55 -6.55 -4.00
N TYR A 22 -20.08 -6.44 -2.75
CA TYR A 22 -20.59 -5.44 -1.80
C TYR A 22 -20.45 -4.01 -2.34
N ALA A 23 -19.33 -3.71 -3.00
CA ALA A 23 -19.08 -2.41 -3.61
C ALA A 23 -19.82 -2.20 -4.95
N GLY A 24 -20.68 -3.13 -5.39
CA GLY A 24 -21.40 -3.05 -6.65
C GLY A 24 -20.48 -3.02 -7.87
N GLN A 25 -19.31 -3.67 -7.78
CA GLN A 25 -18.25 -3.65 -8.80
C GLN A 25 -17.78 -2.24 -9.17
N GLN A 26 -17.83 -1.29 -8.23
CA GLN A 26 -17.37 0.08 -8.44
C GLN A 26 -16.32 0.47 -7.40
N CYS A 27 -15.30 1.20 -7.82
CA CYS A 27 -14.35 1.80 -6.89
C CYS A 27 -15.10 2.70 -5.91
N MET A 28 -14.94 2.46 -4.61
CA MET A 28 -15.65 3.25 -3.59
C MET A 28 -15.21 4.71 -3.56
N GLN A 29 -14.04 5.04 -4.12
CA GLN A 29 -13.50 6.39 -4.23
C GLN A 29 -13.96 7.11 -5.51
N CYS A 30 -13.53 6.65 -6.69
CA CYS A 30 -13.78 7.34 -7.95
C CYS A 30 -15.06 6.91 -8.68
N LYS A 31 -15.78 5.91 -8.14
CA LYS A 31 -17.04 5.36 -8.68
C LYS A 31 -16.93 4.70 -10.06
N MET A 32 -15.72 4.57 -10.62
CA MET A 32 -15.48 3.84 -11.85
C MET A 32 -15.73 2.34 -11.66
N VAL A 33 -16.26 1.68 -12.71
CA VAL A 33 -16.41 0.22 -12.75
C VAL A 33 -15.04 -0.43 -12.50
N THR A 34 -15.00 -1.25 -11.46
CA THR A 34 -13.80 -1.90 -10.93
C THR A 34 -14.15 -3.35 -10.61
N PRO A 35 -14.09 -4.24 -11.62
CA PRO A 35 -14.33 -5.66 -11.41
C PRO A 35 -13.22 -6.29 -10.55
N VAL A 36 -13.49 -7.49 -10.02
CA VAL A 36 -12.63 -8.20 -9.05
C VAL A 36 -11.14 -8.12 -9.40
N TYR A 37 -10.77 -8.42 -10.65
CA TYR A 37 -9.36 -8.49 -11.08
C TYR A 37 -8.66 -7.12 -11.15
N GLN A 38 -9.42 -6.02 -11.24
CA GLN A 38 -8.92 -4.64 -11.30
C GLN A 38 -8.97 -3.91 -9.95
N GLY A 39 -9.69 -4.45 -8.97
CA GLY A 39 -9.78 -3.87 -7.64
C GLY A 39 -8.97 -4.61 -6.58
N VAL A 40 -8.82 -3.93 -5.45
CA VAL A 40 -8.11 -4.40 -4.26
C VAL A 40 -8.83 -3.91 -3.00
N ILE A 41 -8.73 -4.70 -1.93
CA ILE A 41 -9.17 -4.29 -0.59
C ILE A 41 -8.08 -3.39 0.02
N HIS A 42 -8.46 -2.19 0.44
CA HIS A 42 -7.60 -1.23 1.10
C HIS A 42 -8.02 -1.09 2.57
N HIS A 43 -7.08 -1.30 3.49
CA HIS A 43 -7.31 -1.05 4.91
C HIS A 43 -6.99 0.41 5.25
N THR A 44 -7.95 1.13 5.80
CA THR A 44 -7.78 2.49 6.32
C THR A 44 -7.22 2.50 7.74
N SER A 45 -7.41 1.40 8.49
CA SER A 45 -6.89 1.19 9.84
C SER A 45 -6.68 -0.30 10.13
N TYR A 46 -5.92 -0.61 11.20
CA TYR A 46 -5.53 -1.98 11.57
C TYR A 46 -5.92 -2.31 13.02
N PRO A 47 -7.22 -2.48 13.33
CA PRO A 47 -7.63 -2.96 14.65
C PRO A 47 -7.14 -4.40 14.87
N VAL A 48 -7.04 -4.80 16.14
CA VAL A 48 -6.70 -6.18 16.52
C VAL A 48 -7.73 -7.15 15.92
N GLY A 49 -7.25 -8.24 15.33
CA GLY A 49 -8.12 -9.28 14.74
C GLY A 49 -8.76 -8.89 13.41
N VAL A 50 -8.29 -7.84 12.70
CA VAL A 50 -8.91 -7.39 11.43
C VAL A 50 -9.01 -8.52 10.38
N TYR A 51 -8.03 -9.43 10.35
CA TYR A 51 -7.98 -10.56 9.41
C TYR A 51 -8.80 -11.79 9.85
N GLU A 52 -9.53 -11.70 10.95
CA GLU A 52 -10.44 -12.75 11.43
C GLU A 52 -11.91 -12.40 11.12
N ARG A 53 -12.16 -11.23 10.51
CA ARG A 53 -13.49 -10.64 10.30
C ARG A 53 -13.90 -10.69 8.83
N ASN A 54 -15.20 -10.65 8.58
CA ASN A 54 -15.75 -10.50 7.22
C ASN A 54 -15.46 -9.09 6.69
N VAL A 55 -15.08 -8.98 5.42
CA VAL A 55 -14.80 -7.71 4.75
C VAL A 55 -16.01 -6.77 4.67
N GLU A 56 -17.24 -7.30 4.59
CA GLU A 56 -18.46 -6.48 4.53
C GLU A 56 -18.62 -5.64 5.80
N ASP A 57 -18.53 -6.27 6.98
CA ASP A 57 -18.55 -5.58 8.27
C ASP A 57 -17.44 -4.52 8.39
N LEU A 58 -16.26 -4.83 7.83
CA LEU A 58 -15.13 -3.90 7.83
C LEU A 58 -15.37 -2.71 6.89
N ILE A 59 -16.03 -2.93 5.76
CA ILE A 59 -16.43 -1.86 4.83
C ILE A 59 -17.48 -0.96 5.49
N GLU A 60 -18.50 -1.53 6.15
CA GLU A 60 -19.53 -0.78 6.87
C GLU A 60 -18.96 0.10 7.98
N GLN A 61 -17.93 -0.40 8.67
CA GLN A 61 -17.23 0.33 9.72
C GLN A 61 -16.20 1.32 9.19
N GLY A 62 -16.03 1.43 7.86
CA GLY A 62 -15.04 2.30 7.23
C GLY A 62 -13.59 1.87 7.47
N ILE A 63 -13.36 0.63 7.91
CA ILE A 63 -12.03 0.04 8.12
C ILE A 63 -11.43 -0.44 6.79
N CYS A 64 -12.27 -0.94 5.88
CA CYS A 64 -11.87 -1.40 4.56
C CYS A 64 -12.57 -0.62 3.45
N LEU A 65 -11.93 -0.56 2.28
CA LEU A 65 -12.48 0.02 1.05
C LEU A 65 -12.17 -0.88 -0.14
N TRP A 66 -13.10 -1.01 -1.09
CA TRP A 66 -12.82 -1.56 -2.41
C TRP A 66 -12.36 -0.46 -3.35
N LEU A 67 -11.10 -0.51 -3.80
CA LEU A 67 -10.50 0.52 -4.64
C LEU A 67 -9.95 -0.05 -5.95
N CYS A 68 -10.03 0.72 -7.02
CA CYS A 68 -9.22 0.45 -8.21
C CYS A 68 -7.74 0.67 -7.88
N ARG A 69 -6.84 0.05 -8.67
CA ARG A 69 -5.39 0.14 -8.42
C ARG A 69 -4.87 1.58 -8.34
N SER A 70 -5.35 2.48 -9.21
CA SER A 70 -4.93 3.88 -9.22
C SER A 70 -5.34 4.62 -7.95
N CYS A 71 -6.58 4.43 -7.48
CA CYS A 71 -7.05 5.02 -6.21
C CYS A 71 -6.33 4.41 -5.00
N HIS A 72 -6.05 3.10 -5.03
CA HIS A 72 -5.29 2.45 -3.98
C HIS A 72 -3.87 3.00 -3.88
N GLU A 73 -3.20 3.20 -5.02
CA GLU A 73 -1.88 3.81 -5.06
C GLU A 73 -1.90 5.27 -4.59
N ALA A 74 -2.89 6.06 -5.01
CA ALA A 74 -3.08 7.43 -4.54
C ALA A 74 -3.27 7.49 -3.02
N ALA A 75 -4.08 6.61 -2.43
CA ALA A 75 -4.28 6.53 -0.97
C ALA A 75 -2.96 6.26 -0.21
N HIS A 76 -2.03 5.52 -0.82
CA HIS A 76 -0.71 5.29 -0.23
C HIS A 76 0.29 6.43 -0.45
N LEU A 77 0.05 7.31 -1.43
CA LEU A 77 0.97 8.37 -1.86
C LEU A 77 0.49 9.79 -1.51
N ALA A 78 -0.67 9.91 -0.89
CA ALA A 78 -1.28 11.19 -0.56
C ALA A 78 -0.37 12.11 0.26
N GLU A 79 -0.33 13.36 -0.19
CA GLU A 79 0.44 14.47 0.38
C GLU A 79 -0.44 15.39 1.22
N THR A 80 -1.78 15.30 1.11
CA THR A 80 -2.76 16.01 1.95
C THR A 80 -3.77 15.08 2.62
N GLU A 81 -4.41 15.55 3.70
CA GLU A 81 -5.50 14.83 4.37
C GLU A 81 -6.69 14.60 3.43
N GLU A 82 -7.01 15.58 2.57
CA GLU A 82 -8.16 15.52 1.64
C GLU A 82 -8.00 14.40 0.59
N GLU A 83 -6.76 14.06 0.25
CA GLU A 83 -6.42 12.97 -0.66
C GLU A 83 -6.59 11.58 -0.02
N THR A 84 -6.50 11.49 1.32
CA THR A 84 -6.79 10.27 2.07
C THR A 84 -8.13 10.37 2.78
N ARG A 85 -9.16 9.69 2.30
CA ARG A 85 -10.32 9.38 3.16
C ARG A 85 -9.96 8.45 4.35
N SER A 86 -8.70 8.02 4.45
CA SER A 86 -8.11 7.41 5.64
C SER A 86 -7.90 8.49 6.70
N SER A 87 -8.43 8.27 7.90
CA SER A 87 -8.27 9.18 9.04
C SER A 87 -6.83 9.68 9.22
N VAL A 88 -6.69 10.92 9.73
CA VAL A 88 -5.47 11.65 10.17
C VAL A 88 -4.41 10.80 10.92
N LYS A 89 -4.78 9.61 11.41
CA LYS A 89 -3.92 8.66 12.12
C LYS A 89 -2.71 8.16 11.31
N ASN A 90 -2.73 8.28 9.98
CA ASN A 90 -1.60 7.91 9.12
C ASN A 90 -0.75 9.12 8.69
N ALA A 91 -0.87 10.27 9.38
CA ALA A 91 -0.03 11.44 9.13
C ALA A 91 1.25 11.41 9.99
N GLY A 92 2.37 11.87 9.42
CA GLY A 92 3.65 11.96 10.11
C GLY A 92 4.70 12.74 9.32
N VAL A 93 5.83 13.08 9.95
CA VAL A 93 6.94 13.77 9.26
C VAL A 93 7.93 12.75 8.74
N CYS A 94 8.21 12.77 7.43
CA CYS A 94 9.18 11.89 6.81
C CYS A 94 10.59 12.28 7.22
N HIS A 95 11.35 11.36 7.82
CA HIS A 95 12.72 11.64 8.26
C HIS A 95 13.67 11.97 7.11
N HIS A 96 13.41 11.47 5.89
CA HIS A 96 14.28 11.69 4.73
C HIS A 96 14.04 13.03 4.03
N CYS A 97 12.79 13.47 3.88
CA CYS A 97 12.46 14.69 3.14
C CYS A 97 11.90 15.83 3.99
N GLY A 98 11.67 15.61 5.29
CA GLY A 98 11.14 16.60 6.22
C GLY A 98 9.67 17.00 6.00
N LYS A 99 9.00 16.42 4.99
CA LYS A 99 7.60 16.74 4.67
C LYS A 99 6.63 15.87 5.46
N VAL A 100 5.46 16.43 5.76
CA VAL A 100 4.33 15.65 6.28
C VAL A 100 3.79 14.77 5.15
N ALA A 101 3.59 13.48 5.42
CA ALA A 101 2.89 12.56 4.53
C ALA A 101 1.66 12.04 5.26
N TYR A 102 0.55 11.87 4.54
CA TYR A 102 -0.75 11.46 5.11
C TYR A 102 -1.13 10.01 4.72
N GLY A 103 -0.34 9.38 3.86
CA GLY A 103 -0.52 8.02 3.35
C GLY A 103 0.39 6.94 3.98
N GLY A 104 0.64 5.87 3.23
CA GLY A 104 1.36 4.68 3.71
C GLY A 104 2.80 4.98 4.14
N TRP A 105 3.11 4.63 5.38
CA TRP A 105 4.47 4.68 5.94
C TRP A 105 5.17 3.36 5.70
N ASP A 106 6.27 3.38 4.95
CA ASP A 106 7.12 2.21 4.84
C ASP A 106 8.08 2.19 6.04
N ARG A 107 8.01 1.12 6.84
CA ARG A 107 9.09 0.82 7.79
C ARG A 107 10.31 0.47 6.94
N ALA A 108 11.29 1.36 6.90
CA ALA A 108 12.48 1.19 6.08
C ALA A 108 13.44 0.11 6.59
N HIS A 109 12.96 -0.84 7.40
CA HIS A 109 13.66 -2.07 7.76
C HIS A 109 14.14 -2.86 6.53
N SER A 110 13.36 -2.89 5.45
CA SER A 110 13.76 -3.51 4.18
C SER A 110 14.92 -2.79 3.47
N LEU A 111 15.22 -1.55 3.90
CA LEU A 111 16.34 -0.73 3.46
C LEU A 111 17.44 -0.61 4.53
N GLY A 112 17.32 -1.33 5.66
CA GLY A 112 18.25 -1.25 6.78
C GLY A 112 18.18 0.04 7.60
N LEU A 113 17.09 0.81 7.49
CA LEU A 113 16.89 2.07 8.22
C LEU A 113 15.99 1.83 9.44
N ASP A 114 16.34 2.46 10.57
CA ASP A 114 15.65 2.39 11.86
C ASP A 114 14.60 3.50 12.04
N TYR A 115 14.42 4.35 11.03
CA TYR A 115 13.43 5.43 10.99
C TYR A 115 12.37 5.23 9.91
N SER A 116 11.21 5.84 10.09
CA SER A 116 10.11 5.80 9.11
C SER A 116 10.30 6.85 8.02
N ILE A 117 10.04 6.46 6.77
CA ILE A 117 10.06 7.36 5.60
C ILE A 117 8.73 7.26 4.86
N CYS A 118 8.37 8.33 4.15
CA CYS A 118 7.21 8.28 3.27
C CYS A 118 7.47 7.36 2.07
N ARG A 119 6.42 6.76 1.54
CA ARG A 119 6.49 5.81 0.41
C ARG A 119 7.13 6.39 -0.85
N LYS A 120 7.02 7.70 -1.07
CA LYS A 120 7.72 8.40 -2.17
C LYS A 120 9.23 8.32 -2.04
N CYS A 121 9.75 8.59 -0.84
CA CYS A 121 11.18 8.46 -0.54
C CYS A 121 11.63 7.00 -0.61
N HIS A 122 10.85 6.06 -0.07
CA HIS A 122 11.14 4.63 -0.18
C HIS A 122 11.29 4.18 -1.64
N ARG A 123 10.31 4.49 -2.49
CA ARG A 123 10.38 4.16 -3.93
C ARG A 123 11.59 4.78 -4.62
N SER A 124 11.89 6.04 -4.32
CA SER A 124 13.04 6.74 -4.92
C SER A 124 14.37 6.08 -4.52
N ILE A 125 14.53 5.68 -3.25
CA ILE A 125 15.72 4.98 -2.77
C ILE A 125 15.85 3.61 -3.43
N VAL A 126 14.77 2.82 -3.47
CA VAL A 126 14.77 1.50 -4.12
C VAL A 126 15.10 1.60 -5.60
N GLN A 127 14.56 2.59 -6.31
CA GLN A 127 14.85 2.81 -7.73
C GLN A 127 16.32 3.15 -7.97
N ARG A 128 16.92 4.00 -7.12
CA ARG A 128 18.35 4.33 -7.19
C ARG A 128 19.22 3.11 -6.94
N GLN A 129 18.97 2.35 -5.87
CA GLN A 129 19.71 1.12 -5.56
C GLN A 129 19.64 0.10 -6.71
N ARG A 130 18.47 -0.06 -7.34
CA ARG A 130 18.33 -0.93 -8.52
C ARG A 130 19.14 -0.44 -9.72
N ALA A 131 19.16 0.87 -9.97
CA ALA A 131 19.94 1.46 -11.05
C ALA A 131 21.45 1.31 -10.80
N GLU A 132 21.92 1.51 -9.56
CA GLU A 132 23.31 1.32 -9.14
C GLU A 132 23.74 -0.16 -9.29
N ASN A 133 22.91 -1.09 -8.84
CA ASN A 133 23.17 -2.53 -8.99
C ASN A 133 23.16 -2.96 -10.47
N ALA A 134 22.27 -2.42 -11.30
CA ALA A 134 22.26 -2.69 -12.74
C ALA A 134 23.49 -2.11 -13.45
N GLY A 135 23.96 -0.93 -13.04
CA GLY A 135 25.19 -0.31 -13.54
C GLY A 135 26.46 -1.06 -13.17
N GLN A 136 26.51 -1.73 -12.02
CA GLN A 136 27.64 -2.58 -11.61
C GLN A 136 27.74 -3.88 -12.43
N ILE A 137 26.63 -4.40 -12.96
CA ILE A 137 26.62 -5.61 -13.81
C ILE A 137 27.12 -5.30 -15.24
N GLY A 138 27.07 -4.02 -15.66
CA GLY A 138 27.49 -3.57 -16.99
C GLY A 138 29.00 -3.31 -17.18
N MET A 139 29.85 -3.49 -16.16
CA MET A 139 31.30 -3.22 -16.26
C MET A 139 32.19 -4.47 -16.38
N PHE A 140 31.62 -5.67 -16.55
CA PHE A 140 32.40 -6.92 -16.69
C PHE A 140 32.22 -7.61 -18.05
N GLY A 141 32.04 -6.84 -19.11
CA GLY A 141 31.94 -7.37 -20.46
C GLY A 141 32.74 -6.54 -21.44
N ASP A 142 34.06 -6.51 -21.28
CA ASP A 142 35.06 -6.24 -22.32
C ASP A 142 36.43 -6.68 -21.79
N ILE A 143 36.73 -7.97 -21.91
CA ILE A 143 38.11 -8.47 -21.91
C ILE A 143 38.32 -9.09 -23.28
N ASP A 144 38.71 -8.25 -24.23
CA ASP A 144 39.22 -8.69 -25.53
C ASP A 144 40.49 -9.52 -25.32
N HIS A 145 40.54 -10.70 -25.92
CA HIS A 145 41.75 -11.46 -26.27
C HIS A 145 41.83 -11.56 -27.78
#